data_AF-A0A4S4FYV7-F1
#
_entry.id   AF-A0A4S4FYV7-F1
#
_cell.length_a   1.000
_cell.length_b   1.000
_cell.length_c   1.000
_cell.angle_alpha   90.00
_cell.angle_beta   90.00
_cell.angle_gamma   90.00
#
_symmetry.space_group_name_H-M   'P 1'
#
loop_
_entity.id
_entity.type
_entity.pdbx_description
1 polymer ?
#
loop_
_entity_poly.entity_id
_entity_poly.type
_entity_poly.pdbx_seq_one_letter_code
_entity_poly.pdbx_strand_id
1 'polypeptide(L)'
;MEVPAVVRAGGLEPLPVPALPDDMTGLISAVAGYERLALDAAVHGGRDRMLRAMLAHPLVGQVDRAEKLTDLLMAGNRRHLAWAR
;
A
#
# COMPACT_ATOMS: atom_id res chain seq x y z
N MET A 1 3.92 -9.46 5.24
CA MET A 1 4.12 -10.76 4.56
C MET A 1 3.19 -11.74 5.24
N GLU A 2 2.41 -12.50 4.46
CA GLU A 2 1.48 -13.50 4.99
C GLU A 2 2.06 -14.89 4.72
N VAL A 3 2.39 -15.60 5.79
CA VAL A 3 3.01 -16.93 5.73
C VAL A 3 2.50 -17.80 6.87
N PRO A 4 2.52 -19.13 6.72
CA PRO A 4 2.26 -20.02 7.83
C PRO A 4 3.19 -19.74 9.01
N ALA A 5 2.65 -19.81 10.23
CA ALA A 5 3.41 -19.58 11.45
C ALA A 5 2.93 -20.54 12.55
N VAL A 6 3.84 -20.89 13.46
CA VAL A 6 3.50 -21.59 14.70
C VAL A 6 3.15 -20.55 15.75
N VAL A 7 1.98 -20.73 16.38
CA VAL A 7 1.54 -19.89 17.50
C VAL A 7 1.99 -20.54 18.80
N ARG A 8 2.75 -19.80 19.62
CA ARG A 8 3.18 -20.23 20.96
C ARG A 8 2.82 -19.15 21.98
N ALA A 9 2.85 -19.50 23.27
CA ALA A 9 2.61 -18.55 24.35
C ALA A 9 3.54 -17.31 24.30
N GLY A 10 4.75 -17.46 23.74
CA GLY A 10 5.73 -16.39 23.57
C GLY A 10 5.62 -15.58 22.28
N GLY A 11 4.70 -15.91 21.36
CA GLY A 11 4.52 -15.16 20.11
C GLY A 11 4.28 -16.04 18.86
N LEU A 12 4.51 -15.43 17.70
CA LEU A 12 4.36 -16.03 16.37
C LEU A 12 5.74 -16.36 15.79
N GLU A 13 5.95 -17.61 15.41
CA GLU A 13 7.17 -18.10 14.76
C GLU A 13 6.88 -18.46 13.30
N PRO A 14 7.27 -17.63 12.32
CA PRO A 14 7.06 -17.94 10.91
C PRO A 14 7.75 -19.22 10.49
N LEU A 15 7.08 -20.05 9.69
CA LEU A 15 7.72 -21.22 9.08
C LEU A 15 8.66 -20.79 7.94
N PRO A 16 9.73 -21.55 7.65
CA PRO A 16 10.60 -21.27 6.52
C PRO A 16 9.82 -21.25 5.20
N VAL A 17 10.03 -20.20 4.40
CA VAL A 17 9.43 -20.06 3.06
C VAL A 17 10.53 -20.17 2.02
N PRO A 18 10.38 -21.03 1.00
CA PRO A 18 11.34 -21.11 -0.09
C PRO A 18 11.39 -19.80 -0.86
N ALA A 19 12.51 -19.57 -1.57
CA ALA A 19 12.59 -18.45 -2.49
C ALA A 19 11.45 -18.51 -3.51
N LEU A 20 10.80 -17.36 -3.74
CA LEU A 20 9.73 -17.24 -4.71
C LEU A 20 10.33 -17.19 -6.12
N PRO A 21 9.64 -17.75 -7.13
CA PRO A 21 9.95 -17.49 -8.53
C PRO A 21 9.98 -15.98 -8.84
N ASP A 22 10.76 -15.59 -9.85
CA ASP A 22 11.02 -14.17 -10.14
C ASP A 22 9.75 -13.39 -10.53
N ASP A 23 8.83 -14.03 -11.24
CA ASP A 23 7.54 -13.45 -11.64
C ASP A 23 6.67 -13.12 -10.42
N MET A 24 6.55 -14.06 -9.48
CA MET A 24 5.81 -13.86 -8.22
C MET A 24 6.49 -12.81 -7.34
N THR A 25 7.82 -12.80 -7.29
CA THR A 25 8.60 -11.79 -6.57
C THR A 25 8.33 -10.40 -7.12
N GLY A 26 8.27 -10.24 -8.44
CA GLY A 26 7.95 -8.98 -9.10
C GLY A 26 6.55 -8.46 -8.73
N LEU A 27 5.54 -9.32 -8.82
CA LEU A 27 4.15 -8.97 -8.49
C LEU A 27 4.01 -8.55 -7.02
N ILE A 28 4.54 -9.34 -6.09
CA ILE A 28 4.47 -9.05 -4.64
C ILE A 28 5.23 -7.77 -4.31
N SER A 29 6.40 -7.56 -4.91
CA SER A 29 7.22 -6.37 -4.67
C SER A 29 6.52 -5.09 -5.14
N ALA A 30 5.83 -5.15 -6.28
CA ALA A 30 5.06 -4.02 -6.81
C ALA A 30 3.91 -3.62 -5.86
N VAL A 31 3.13 -4.60 -5.38
CA VAL A 31 2.05 -4.36 -4.41
C VAL A 31 2.58 -3.82 -3.10
N ALA A 32 3.63 -4.44 -2.54
CA ALA A 32 4.26 -3.96 -1.31
C ALA A 32 4.86 -2.54 -1.47
N GLY A 33 5.34 -2.20 -2.66
CA GLY A 33 5.81 -0.86 -3.01
C GLY A 33 4.69 0.19 -2.93
N TYR A 34 3.55 -0.11 -3.53
CA TYR A 34 2.34 0.70 -3.39
C TYR A 34 1.92 0.87 -1.92
N GLU A 35 1.87 -0.21 -1.15
CA GLU A 35 1.46 -0.16 0.26
C GLU A 35 2.33 0.77 1.10
N ARG A 36 3.65 0.77 0.85
CA ARG A 36 4.58 1.69 1.50
C ARG A 36 4.31 3.16 1.13
N LEU A 37 4.03 3.44 -0.15
CA LEU A 37 3.67 4.78 -0.60
C LEU A 37 2.33 5.24 -0.02
N ALA A 38 1.34 4.35 0.06
CA ALA A 38 0.05 4.62 0.65
C ALA A 38 0.16 4.90 2.15
N LEU A 39 0.98 4.13 2.87
CA LEU A 39 1.29 4.38 4.28
C LEU A 39 1.97 5.74 4.48
N ASP A 40 2.97 6.07 3.64
CA ASP A 40 3.64 7.38 3.70
C ASP A 40 2.66 8.54 3.50
N ALA A 41 1.75 8.42 2.52
CA ALA A 41 0.68 9.38 2.30
C ALA A 41 -0.32 9.44 3.48
N ALA A 42 -0.67 8.30 4.08
CA ALA A 42 -1.60 8.26 5.20
C ALA A 42 -1.03 8.91 6.47
N VAL A 43 0.26 8.71 6.76
CA VAL A 43 0.94 9.26 7.93
C VAL A 43 1.25 10.74 7.75
N HIS A 44 1.78 11.14 6.59
CA HIS A 44 2.31 12.49 6.39
C HIS A 44 1.37 13.42 5.60
N GLY A 45 0.33 12.87 4.99
CA GLY A 45 -0.57 13.61 4.11
C GLY A 45 0.10 14.18 2.86
N GLY A 46 -0.65 15.01 2.15
CA GLY A 46 -0.19 15.71 0.95
C GLY A 46 -0.63 15.03 -0.35
N ARG A 47 -1.13 15.85 -1.26
CA ARG A 47 -1.68 15.41 -2.55
C ARG A 47 -0.65 14.63 -3.38
N ASP A 48 0.59 15.08 -3.43
CA ASP A 48 1.64 14.43 -4.24
C ASP A 48 2.00 13.04 -3.74
N ARG A 49 2.03 12.82 -2.42
CA ARG A 49 2.25 11.48 -1.84
C ARG A 49 1.07 10.56 -2.17
N MET A 50 -0.14 11.09 -2.04
CA MET A 50 -1.36 10.34 -2.39
C MET A 50 -1.41 10.01 -3.89
N LEU A 51 -1.02 10.94 -4.76
CA LEU A 51 -0.95 10.71 -6.21
C LEU A 51 0.09 9.65 -6.56
N ARG A 52 1.28 9.69 -5.94
CA ARG A 52 2.30 8.66 -6.12
C ARG A 52 1.80 7.28 -5.68
N ALA A 53 1.09 7.19 -4.57
CA ALA A 53 0.47 5.95 -4.12
C ALA A 53 -0.60 5.48 -5.12
N MET A 54 -1.50 6.36 -5.57
CA MET A 54 -2.53 6.00 -6.55
C MET A 54 -1.94 5.55 -7.89
N LEU A 55 -0.88 6.19 -8.37
CA LEU A 55 -0.24 5.80 -9.62
C LEU A 55 0.43 4.41 -9.51
N ALA A 56 1.00 4.10 -8.35
CA ALA A 56 1.61 2.79 -8.08
C ALA A 56 0.58 1.67 -7.82
N HIS A 57 -0.69 2.02 -7.57
CA HIS A 57 -1.73 1.04 -7.24
C HIS A 57 -1.98 0.10 -8.44
N PRO A 58 -1.99 -1.24 -8.25
CA PRO A 58 -2.05 -2.23 -9.33
C PRO A 58 -3.33 -2.19 -10.20
N LEU A 59 -4.38 -1.48 -9.77
CA LEU A 59 -5.67 -1.39 -10.48
C LEU A 59 -5.89 0.00 -11.09
N VAL A 60 -4.98 0.95 -10.87
CA VAL A 60 -5.11 2.34 -11.34
C VAL A 60 -4.20 2.55 -12.54
N GLY A 61 -2.88 2.54 -12.33
CA GLY A 61 -1.82 2.53 -13.37
C GLY A 61 -1.81 3.68 -14.39
N GLN A 62 -2.79 4.58 -14.36
CA GLN A 62 -3.04 5.61 -15.37
C GLN A 62 -3.11 6.96 -14.68
N VAL A 63 -2.36 7.95 -15.19
CA VAL A 63 -2.20 9.26 -14.56
C VAL A 63 -3.55 9.95 -14.34
N ASP A 64 -4.37 10.07 -15.39
CA ASP A 64 -5.68 10.75 -15.29
C ASP A 64 -6.60 10.09 -14.24
N ARG A 65 -6.55 8.75 -14.12
CA ARG A 65 -7.32 8.03 -13.10
C ARG A 65 -6.73 8.25 -11.70
N ALA A 66 -5.41 8.22 -11.58
CA ALA A 66 -4.72 8.44 -10.31
C ALA A 66 -5.02 9.83 -9.75
N GLU A 67 -4.93 10.88 -10.59
CA GLU A 67 -5.27 12.25 -10.20
C GLU A 67 -6.72 12.36 -9.73
N LYS A 68 -7.66 11.86 -10.54
CA LYS A 68 -9.09 11.89 -10.20
C LYS A 68 -9.37 11.16 -8.88
N LEU A 69 -8.80 9.98 -8.68
CA LEU A 69 -8.99 9.20 -7.45
C LEU A 69 -8.35 9.86 -6.23
N THR A 70 -7.16 10.46 -6.38
CA THR A 70 -6.52 11.24 -5.32
C THR A 70 -7.43 12.36 -4.83
N ASP A 71 -7.97 13.16 -5.75
CA ASP A 71 -8.83 14.29 -5.40
C ASP A 71 -10.15 13.81 -4.73
N LEU A 72 -10.77 12.76 -5.27
CA LEU A 72 -11.98 12.17 -4.70
C LEU A 72 -11.75 11.59 -3.30
N LEU A 73 -10.65 10.86 -3.09
CA LEU A 73 -10.35 10.25 -1.79
C LEU A 73 -10.03 11.31 -0.75
N MET A 74 -9.26 12.34 -1.09
CA MET A 74 -8.97 13.45 -0.17
C MET A 74 -10.26 14.20 0.21
N ALA A 75 -11.11 14.51 -0.77
CA ALA A 75 -12.38 15.20 -0.52
C ALA A 75 -13.36 14.35 0.30
N GLY A 76 -13.48 13.07 0.00
CA GLY A 76 -14.39 12.15 0.71
C GLY A 76 -13.96 11.86 2.15
N ASN A 77 -12.65 11.91 2.43
CA ASN A 77 -12.10 11.50 3.72
C ASN A 77 -11.65 12.65 4.63
N ARG A 78 -11.98 13.92 4.32
CA ARG A 78 -11.59 15.09 5.16
C ARG A 78 -12.00 14.98 6.63
N ARG A 79 -13.09 14.26 6.91
CA ARG A 79 -13.58 14.02 8.27
C ARG A 79 -12.76 12.96 9.03
N HIS A 80 -12.07 12.10 8.31
CA HIS A 80 -11.32 10.95 8.85
C HIS A 80 -9.81 11.18 8.83
N LEU A 81 -9.31 12.02 7.92
CA LEU A 81 -7.89 12.32 7.75
C LEU A 81 -7.60 13.72 8.29
N ALA A 82 -6.87 13.79 9.41
CA ALA A 82 -6.58 15.06 10.08
C ALA A 82 -5.84 16.06 9.18
N TRP A 83 -4.98 15.58 8.29
CA TRP A 83 -4.22 16.39 7.34
C TRP A 83 -4.99 16.80 6.07
N ALA A 84 -6.19 16.25 5.85
CA ALA A 84 -7.00 16.53 4.66
C ALA A 84 -8.06 17.62 4.89
N ARG A 85 -8.04 18.28 6.06
CA ARG A 85 -8.99 19.34 6.41
C ARG A 85 -8.76 20.61 5.60
#